data_AF-A0A026WS35-F1
#
_entry.id   AF-A0A026WS35-F1
#
_cell.length_a   1.000
_cell.length_b   1.000
_cell.length_c   1.000
_cell.angle_alpha   90.00
_cell.angle_beta   90.00
_cell.angle_gamma   90.00
#
_symmetry.space_group_name_H-M   'P 1'
#
loop_
_entity.id
_entity.type
_entity.pdbx_description
1 polymer ?
#
loop_
_entity_poly.entity_id
_entity_poly.type
_entity_poly.pdbx_seq_one_letter_code
_entity_poly.pdbx_strand_id
1 'polypeptide(L)'
;KVIDAMIKSSFCQACNLWNNKKDDNIAKYNEWYEIHEETCSRNHEGSAGKMEIDAVTEMFVRSKEKHGVLYVKYIGDGDSKTFRGILNVDPYAEDEITVIKKECVGHVEKRMGTRLRNAKKHNKGIGGKGAGKLTDKMIGELTTYYGLAIRRHPDSVEEMRKAIWATYYHKSSSDNKPQHQNCPPGEESWCKWSKAEAEGTLASFHHANPPLTDQVLEIIKPIYEDLSSDELLERCLGAETQNNNESLNSLIWTFAPKHLHVGVKVVEIATFLAVIIFNKGFMPILKVMNVMGVNIGQQAMMYANSRNEARITRSERRSTNFSRDQRMNRREERSALQDFYEQEEGPLYGPG
;
A
#
# COMPACT_ATOMS: atom_id res chain seq x y z
N LYS A 1 15.62 0.17 5.71
CA LYS A 1 16.49 -0.91 5.18
C LYS A 1 15.74 -2.23 5.38
N VAL A 2 15.90 -3.18 4.47
CA VAL A 2 15.38 -4.54 4.63
C VAL A 2 16.36 -5.31 5.50
N ILE A 3 15.89 -5.86 6.61
CA ILE A 3 16.72 -6.58 7.58
C ILE A 3 16.49 -8.08 7.54
N ASP A 4 15.32 -8.51 7.10
CA ASP A 4 14.99 -9.92 6.95
C ASP A 4 14.11 -10.14 5.70
N ALA A 5 14.19 -11.34 5.14
CA ALA A 5 13.40 -11.79 4.00
C ALA A 5 13.16 -13.30 4.09
N MET A 6 11.98 -13.73 3.67
CA MET A 6 11.61 -15.14 3.71
C MET A 6 10.98 -15.58 2.38
N ILE A 7 11.45 -16.71 1.87
CA ILE A 7 10.99 -17.30 0.61
C ILE A 7 10.32 -18.64 0.95
N LYS A 8 9.03 -18.75 0.61
CA LYS A 8 8.25 -19.98 0.74
C LYS A 8 7.93 -20.55 -0.64
N SER A 9 7.96 -21.87 -0.75
CA SER A 9 7.64 -22.64 -1.96
C SER A 9 6.88 -23.90 -1.58
N SER A 10 5.72 -24.10 -2.19
CA SER A 10 4.98 -25.37 -2.13
C SER A 10 5.35 -26.32 -3.26
N PHE A 11 6.29 -25.93 -4.12
CA PHE A 11 6.60 -26.63 -5.36
C PHE A 11 8.04 -27.14 -5.37
N CYS A 12 8.18 -28.39 -5.80
CA CYS A 12 9.44 -29.00 -6.14
C CYS A 12 9.25 -29.83 -7.43
N GLN A 13 10.02 -29.52 -8.47
CA GLN A 13 9.91 -30.21 -9.76
C GLN A 13 10.20 -31.72 -9.62
N ALA A 14 11.19 -32.09 -8.82
CA ALA A 14 11.54 -33.48 -8.59
C ALA A 14 10.41 -34.25 -7.88
N CYS A 15 9.82 -33.67 -6.82
CA CYS A 15 8.63 -34.23 -6.17
C CYS A 15 7.46 -34.40 -7.15
N ASN A 16 7.23 -33.43 -8.03
CA ASN A 16 6.15 -33.50 -9.01
C ASN A 16 6.37 -34.66 -10.00
N LEU A 17 7.60 -34.85 -10.48
CA LEU A 17 7.98 -35.94 -11.38
C LEU A 17 7.85 -37.33 -10.73
N TRP A 18 8.27 -37.45 -9.47
CA TRP A 18 8.29 -38.74 -8.76
C TRP A 18 6.92 -39.12 -8.18
N ASN A 19 6.08 -38.15 -7.82
CA ASN A 19 4.70 -38.42 -7.42
C ASN A 19 3.91 -39.12 -8.52
N ASN A 20 4.14 -38.79 -9.80
CA ASN A 20 3.50 -39.47 -10.93
C ASN A 20 3.94 -40.93 -11.11
N LYS A 21 5.03 -41.34 -10.45
CA LYS A 21 5.60 -42.71 -10.51
C LYS A 21 5.40 -43.48 -9.22
N LYS A 22 4.72 -42.87 -8.24
CA LYS A 22 4.55 -43.42 -6.89
C LYS A 22 3.76 -44.73 -6.93
N ASP A 23 2.71 -44.76 -7.75
CA ASP A 23 1.82 -45.91 -7.87
C ASP A 23 2.44 -47.06 -8.69
N ASP A 24 3.45 -46.75 -9.54
CA ASP A 24 4.14 -47.74 -10.36
C ASP A 24 5.16 -48.57 -9.55
N ASN A 25 5.88 -47.93 -8.61
CA ASN A 25 6.87 -48.61 -7.77
C ASN A 25 7.16 -47.82 -6.49
N ILE A 26 6.42 -48.17 -5.42
CA ILE A 26 6.50 -47.51 -4.12
C ILE A 26 7.89 -47.65 -3.45
N ALA A 27 8.57 -48.79 -3.63
CA ALA A 27 9.87 -49.02 -3.02
C ALA A 27 10.93 -48.07 -3.61
N LYS A 28 10.93 -47.92 -4.94
CA LYS A 28 11.82 -47.00 -5.65
C LYS A 28 11.50 -45.53 -5.34
N TYR A 29 10.23 -45.20 -5.13
CA TYR A 29 9.84 -43.87 -4.69
C TYR A 29 10.38 -43.55 -3.29
N ASN A 30 10.27 -44.49 -2.34
CA ASN A 30 10.74 -44.29 -0.97
C ASN A 30 12.26 -44.11 -0.91
N GLU A 31 13.04 -44.94 -1.62
CA GLU A 31 14.50 -44.80 -1.71
C GLU A 31 14.92 -43.45 -2.31
N TRP A 32 14.25 -42.98 -3.36
CA TRP A 32 14.48 -41.66 -3.90
C TRP A 32 14.10 -40.54 -2.91
N TYR A 33 12.97 -40.70 -2.20
CA TYR A 33 12.45 -39.68 -1.30
C TYR A 33 13.38 -39.45 -0.10
N GLU A 34 13.92 -40.52 0.48
CA GLU A 34 14.90 -40.44 1.59
C GLU A 34 16.12 -39.60 1.21
N ILE A 35 16.62 -39.74 -0.03
CA ILE A 35 17.75 -38.95 -0.53
C ILE A 35 17.32 -37.52 -0.91
N HIS A 36 16.10 -37.37 -1.45
CA HIS A 36 15.62 -36.08 -1.93
C HIS A 36 15.18 -35.13 -0.81
N GLU A 37 14.76 -35.65 0.34
CA GLU A 37 14.22 -34.87 1.45
C GLU A 37 15.13 -33.68 1.81
N GLU A 38 16.44 -33.93 1.92
CA GLU A 38 17.44 -32.90 2.23
C GLU A 38 17.62 -31.82 1.15
N THR A 39 17.26 -32.14 -0.10
CA THR A 39 17.40 -31.24 -1.27
C THR A 39 16.06 -30.73 -1.78
N CYS A 40 14.97 -31.03 -1.07
CA CYS A 40 13.63 -30.67 -1.49
C CYS A 40 13.45 -29.16 -1.51
N SER A 41 12.97 -28.64 -2.64
CA SER A 41 12.70 -27.21 -2.80
C SER A 41 11.38 -26.77 -2.17
N ARG A 42 10.58 -27.70 -1.65
CA ARG A 42 9.31 -27.42 -0.98
C ARG A 42 9.58 -27.21 0.51
N ASN A 43 9.28 -26.00 1.00
CA ASN A 43 9.41 -25.61 2.41
C ASN A 43 8.09 -25.03 2.97
N HIS A 44 6.99 -25.25 2.24
CA HIS A 44 5.65 -24.81 2.60
C HIS A 44 4.61 -25.89 2.31
N GLU A 45 3.62 -25.97 3.19
CA GLU A 45 2.46 -26.84 3.04
C GLU A 45 1.15 -26.06 3.20
N GLY A 46 0.18 -26.37 2.33
CA GLY A 46 -1.13 -25.72 2.31
C GLY A 46 -1.29 -24.72 1.17
N SER A 47 -2.27 -23.83 1.29
CA SER A 47 -2.63 -22.89 0.23
C SER A 47 -1.58 -21.79 0.03
N ALA A 48 -1.59 -21.16 -1.15
CA ALA A 48 -0.75 -20.00 -1.45
C ALA A 48 -1.01 -18.83 -0.47
N GLY A 49 -2.26 -18.64 -0.04
CA GLY A 49 -2.60 -17.61 0.97
C GLY A 49 -1.99 -17.88 2.35
N LYS A 50 -1.73 -19.15 2.70
CA LYS A 50 -1.05 -19.51 3.95
C LYS A 50 0.46 -19.20 3.90
N MET A 51 1.07 -19.16 2.72
CA MET A 51 2.50 -18.87 2.57
C MET A 51 2.90 -17.53 3.18
N GLU A 52 2.08 -16.50 2.98
CA GLU A 52 2.34 -15.17 3.54
C GLU A 52 2.31 -15.20 5.07
N ILE A 53 1.32 -15.90 5.64
CA ILE A 53 1.15 -16.06 7.08
C ILE A 53 2.37 -16.79 7.66
N ASP A 54 2.71 -17.95 7.11
CA ASP A 54 3.80 -18.78 7.60
C ASP A 54 5.16 -18.07 7.44
N ALA A 55 5.37 -17.38 6.31
CA ALA A 55 6.59 -16.62 6.06
C ALA A 55 6.78 -15.47 7.06
N VAL A 56 5.75 -14.63 7.26
CA VAL A 56 5.85 -13.49 8.18
C VAL A 56 5.95 -13.98 9.62
N THR A 57 5.16 -14.98 10.02
CA THR A 57 5.20 -15.55 11.37
C THR A 57 6.60 -16.07 11.69
N GLU A 58 7.23 -16.81 10.77
CA GLU A 58 8.60 -17.30 10.95
C GLU A 58 9.64 -16.17 11.02
N MET A 59 9.47 -15.10 10.23
CA MET A 59 10.33 -13.91 10.32
C MET A 59 10.24 -13.26 11.71
N PHE A 60 9.05 -13.16 12.29
CA PHE A 60 8.86 -12.60 13.63
C PHE A 60 9.51 -13.50 14.69
N VAL A 61 9.26 -14.82 14.65
CA VAL A 61 9.83 -15.78 15.61
C VAL A 61 11.37 -15.74 15.61
N ARG A 62 12.01 -15.75 14.43
CA ARG A 62 13.48 -15.79 14.34
C ARG A 62 14.17 -14.43 14.54
N SER A 63 13.40 -13.34 14.60
CA SER A 63 13.95 -11.97 14.57
C SER A 63 14.97 -11.69 15.69
N LYS A 64 14.68 -12.12 16.92
CA LYS A 64 15.53 -11.92 18.09
C LYS A 64 16.85 -12.68 17.97
N GLU A 65 16.78 -13.97 17.67
CA GLU A 65 17.97 -14.83 17.55
C GLU A 65 18.84 -14.45 16.33
N LYS A 66 18.21 -14.24 15.17
CA LYS A 66 18.91 -14.00 13.91
C LYS A 66 19.45 -12.58 13.77
N HIS A 67 18.74 -11.60 14.32
CA HIS A 67 19.02 -10.18 14.07
C HIS A 67 19.19 -9.32 15.34
N GLY A 68 18.95 -9.87 16.53
CA GLY A 68 19.06 -9.13 17.79
C GLY A 68 18.02 -8.02 17.92
N VAL A 69 16.87 -8.12 17.24
CA VAL A 69 15.83 -7.08 17.23
C VAL A 69 14.44 -7.69 17.38
N LEU A 70 13.52 -6.91 17.94
CA LEU A 70 12.10 -7.26 18.06
C LEU A 70 11.26 -6.46 17.06
N TYR A 71 10.38 -7.13 16.33
CA TYR A 71 9.46 -6.51 15.38
C TYR A 71 8.18 -6.11 16.11
N VAL A 72 8.18 -4.94 16.75
CA VAL A 72 7.07 -4.50 17.62
C VAL A 72 5.83 -3.99 16.88
N LYS A 73 5.94 -3.73 15.58
CA LYS A 73 4.85 -3.23 14.73
C LYS A 73 4.71 -4.07 13.47
N TYR A 74 3.47 -4.43 13.14
CA TYR A 74 3.11 -5.03 11.86
C TYR A 74 2.28 -4.02 11.04
N ILE A 75 2.79 -3.62 9.88
CA ILE A 75 2.07 -2.73 8.95
C ILE A 75 1.45 -3.60 7.87
N GLY A 76 0.12 -3.63 7.81
CA GLY A 76 -0.64 -4.47 6.88
C GLY A 76 -1.91 -3.78 6.40
N ASP A 77 -2.61 -4.46 5.49
CA ASP A 77 -3.84 -3.96 4.87
C ASP A 77 -5.05 -4.59 5.52
N GLY A 78 -5.86 -3.79 6.22
CA GLY A 78 -7.07 -4.28 6.86
C GLY A 78 -6.80 -5.45 7.81
N ASP A 79 -7.84 -6.19 8.17
CA ASP A 79 -7.71 -7.34 9.07
C ASP A 79 -7.09 -8.55 8.35
N SER A 80 -5.76 -8.58 8.36
CA SER A 80 -4.99 -9.66 7.75
C SER A 80 -4.97 -10.91 8.63
N LYS A 81 -5.18 -12.09 8.03
CA LYS A 81 -4.92 -13.39 8.67
C LYS A 81 -3.46 -13.51 9.13
N THR A 82 -2.55 -12.81 8.47
CA THR A 82 -1.13 -12.69 8.82
C THR A 82 -0.93 -12.13 10.22
N PHE A 83 -1.59 -11.02 10.57
CA PHE A 83 -1.48 -10.44 11.92
C PHE A 83 -2.01 -11.39 13.00
N ARG A 84 -3.11 -12.09 12.73
CA ARG A 84 -3.61 -13.13 13.64
C ARG A 84 -2.60 -14.27 13.80
N GLY A 85 -1.92 -14.67 12.71
CA GLY A 85 -0.82 -15.64 12.77
C GLY A 85 0.30 -15.20 13.70
N ILE A 86 0.71 -13.92 13.63
CA ILE A 86 1.72 -13.35 14.54
C ILE A 86 1.24 -13.40 16.00
N LEU A 87 0.01 -12.98 16.28
CA LEU A 87 -0.53 -13.00 17.65
C LEU A 87 -0.63 -14.43 18.21
N ASN A 88 -0.96 -15.42 17.37
CA ASN A 88 -1.11 -16.80 17.81
C ASN A 88 0.22 -17.46 18.21
N VAL A 89 1.34 -17.07 17.57
CA VAL A 89 2.65 -17.61 17.95
C VAL A 89 3.31 -16.82 19.07
N ASP A 90 2.78 -15.64 19.40
CA ASP A 90 3.25 -14.74 20.45
C ASP A 90 4.79 -14.68 20.56
N PRO A 91 5.46 -14.17 19.51
CA PRO A 91 6.90 -14.40 19.31
C PRO A 91 7.79 -13.74 20.37
N TYR A 92 7.22 -12.85 21.20
CA TYR A 92 7.92 -12.06 22.21
C TYR A 92 7.24 -12.16 23.58
N ALA A 93 6.56 -13.28 23.86
CA ALA A 93 5.91 -13.54 25.15
C ALA A 93 6.87 -13.36 26.33
N GLU A 94 8.11 -13.85 26.21
CA GLU A 94 9.16 -13.74 27.24
C GLU A 94 9.61 -12.29 27.50
N ASP A 95 9.45 -11.41 26.51
CA ASP A 95 9.83 -10.00 26.60
C ASP A 95 8.64 -9.11 27.02
N GLU A 96 7.47 -9.71 27.30
CA GLU A 96 6.21 -9.01 27.64
C GLU A 96 5.79 -7.96 26.59
N ILE A 97 6.10 -8.23 25.31
CA ILE A 97 5.83 -7.31 24.19
C ILE A 97 4.79 -7.91 23.26
N THR A 98 3.64 -7.24 23.16
CA THR A 98 2.63 -7.56 22.14
C THR A 98 2.89 -6.79 20.85
N VAL A 99 2.87 -7.49 19.72
CA VAL A 99 3.00 -6.86 18.39
C VAL A 99 1.76 -6.01 18.10
N ILE A 100 1.99 -4.74 17.75
CA ILE A 100 0.91 -3.79 17.44
C ILE A 100 0.66 -3.76 15.93
N LYS A 101 -0.60 -3.87 15.52
CA LYS A 101 -1.00 -3.66 14.13
C LYS A 101 -1.09 -2.16 13.80
N LYS A 102 -0.53 -1.79 12.66
CA LYS A 102 -0.68 -0.48 12.03
C LYS A 102 -1.31 -0.64 10.65
N GLU A 103 -2.13 0.32 10.26
CA GLU A 103 -2.72 0.37 8.92
C GLU A 103 -1.83 1.18 7.99
N CYS A 104 -1.66 0.70 6.75
CA CYS A 104 -1.02 1.48 5.71
C CYS A 104 -1.95 2.64 5.31
N VAL A 105 -1.55 3.89 5.53
CA VAL A 105 -2.37 5.07 5.19
C VAL A 105 -2.75 5.09 3.71
N GLY A 106 -1.85 4.64 2.83
CA GLY A 106 -2.14 4.52 1.40
C GLY A 106 -3.28 3.55 1.10
N HIS A 107 -3.44 2.49 1.90
CA HIS A 107 -4.54 1.54 1.75
C HIS A 107 -5.84 2.03 2.37
N VAL A 108 -5.79 2.71 3.52
CA VAL A 108 -6.98 3.36 4.10
C VAL A 108 -7.48 4.49 3.19
N GLU A 109 -6.58 5.26 2.58
CA GLU A 109 -6.93 6.25 1.55
C GLU A 109 -7.65 5.60 0.37
N LYS A 110 -7.08 4.53 -0.22
CA LYS A 110 -7.75 3.79 -1.31
C LYS A 110 -9.12 3.24 -0.88
N ARG A 111 -9.26 2.81 0.38
CA ARG A 111 -10.53 2.30 0.94
C ARG A 111 -11.63 3.37 0.89
N MET A 112 -11.32 4.62 1.23
CA MET A 112 -12.25 5.75 1.10
C MET A 112 -12.78 5.90 -0.33
N GLY A 113 -11.87 5.99 -1.31
CA GLY A 113 -12.26 6.13 -2.71
C GLY A 113 -13.07 4.94 -3.23
N THR A 114 -12.72 3.72 -2.83
CA THR A 114 -13.47 2.51 -3.23
C THR A 114 -14.87 2.50 -2.64
N ARG A 115 -15.05 2.87 -1.37
CA ARG A 115 -16.38 2.96 -0.76
C ARG A 115 -17.25 4.04 -1.38
N LEU A 116 -16.68 5.20 -1.70
CA LEU A 116 -17.40 6.26 -2.41
C LEU A 116 -17.83 5.83 -3.82
N ARG A 117 -16.95 5.15 -4.59
CA ARG A 117 -17.33 4.58 -5.89
C ARG A 117 -18.42 3.52 -5.77
N ASN A 118 -18.35 2.67 -4.75
CA ASN A 118 -19.41 1.70 -4.48
C ASN A 118 -20.71 2.40 -4.10
N ALA A 119 -20.68 3.47 -3.30
CA ALA A 119 -21.87 4.26 -3.00
C ALA A 119 -22.47 4.86 -4.29
N LYS A 120 -21.65 5.50 -5.15
CA LYS A 120 -22.06 6.01 -6.48
C LYS A 120 -22.75 4.94 -7.31
N LYS A 121 -22.19 3.72 -7.35
CA LYS A 121 -22.70 2.59 -8.16
C LYS A 121 -24.05 2.06 -7.66
N HIS A 122 -24.23 1.93 -6.34
CA HIS A 122 -25.42 1.27 -5.77
C HIS A 122 -26.57 2.22 -5.48
N ASN A 123 -26.36 3.54 -5.55
CA ASN A 123 -27.40 4.53 -5.29
C ASN A 123 -27.71 5.32 -6.57
N LYS A 124 -28.92 5.14 -7.11
CA LYS A 124 -29.34 5.87 -8.32
C LYS A 124 -29.48 7.36 -8.02
N GLY A 125 -28.97 8.20 -8.93
CA GLY A 125 -29.17 9.65 -8.87
C GLY A 125 -28.15 10.44 -8.05
N ILE A 126 -27.18 9.80 -7.37
CA ILE A 126 -26.12 10.53 -6.66
C ILE A 126 -24.87 10.82 -7.52
N GLY A 127 -24.66 10.05 -8.59
CA GLY A 127 -23.60 10.29 -9.58
C GLY A 127 -24.06 11.11 -10.79
N GLY A 128 -23.25 11.11 -11.86
CA GLY A 128 -23.55 11.77 -13.14
C GLY A 128 -23.12 13.23 -13.23
N LYS A 129 -23.45 13.90 -14.36
CA LYS A 129 -23.23 15.33 -14.56
C LYS A 129 -24.25 16.15 -13.77
N GLY A 130 -23.79 17.12 -13.00
CA GLY A 130 -24.65 18.06 -12.29
C GLY A 130 -23.97 18.69 -11.09
N ALA A 131 -24.42 19.90 -10.73
CA ALA A 131 -24.03 20.55 -9.49
C ALA A 131 -24.36 19.64 -8.29
N GLY A 132 -23.41 19.53 -7.37
CA GLY A 132 -23.60 18.78 -6.12
C GLY A 132 -23.65 17.25 -6.24
N LYS A 133 -23.27 16.66 -7.38
CA LYS A 133 -23.19 15.20 -7.57
C LYS A 133 -21.84 14.62 -7.14
N LEU A 134 -21.84 13.34 -6.79
CA LEU A 134 -20.66 12.55 -6.48
C LEU A 134 -19.98 12.06 -7.78
N THR A 135 -19.28 12.97 -8.46
CA THR A 135 -18.50 12.69 -9.67
C THR A 135 -17.19 11.96 -9.35
N ASP A 136 -16.53 11.32 -10.33
CA ASP A 136 -15.25 10.66 -10.04
C ASP A 136 -14.16 11.66 -9.65
N LYS A 137 -14.21 12.87 -10.21
CA LYS A 137 -13.37 13.99 -9.76
C LYS A 137 -13.58 14.29 -8.28
N MET A 138 -14.84 14.43 -7.84
CA MET A 138 -15.15 14.66 -6.43
C MET A 138 -14.68 13.51 -5.54
N ILE A 139 -14.87 12.26 -5.98
CA ILE A 139 -14.36 11.08 -5.26
C ILE A 139 -12.84 11.13 -5.14
N GLY A 140 -12.12 11.50 -6.20
CA GLY A 140 -10.68 11.69 -6.20
C GLY A 140 -10.21 12.75 -5.20
N GLU A 141 -10.89 13.90 -5.18
CA GLU A 141 -10.62 14.99 -4.22
C GLU A 141 -10.85 14.52 -2.78
N LEU A 142 -12.03 13.95 -2.47
CA LEU A 142 -12.36 13.46 -1.13
C LEU A 142 -11.39 12.37 -0.65
N THR A 143 -11.01 11.46 -1.54
CA THR A 143 -10.01 10.42 -1.27
C THR A 143 -8.66 11.05 -0.90
N THR A 144 -8.20 12.01 -1.70
CA THR A 144 -6.92 12.68 -1.47
C THR A 144 -6.93 13.47 -0.15
N TYR A 145 -8.01 14.21 0.11
CA TYR A 145 -8.13 15.00 1.34
C TYR A 145 -8.20 14.13 2.58
N TYR A 146 -8.92 13.00 2.52
CA TYR A 146 -8.94 12.00 3.58
C TYR A 146 -7.53 11.50 3.91
N GLY A 147 -6.76 11.09 2.89
CA GLY A 147 -5.37 10.65 3.08
C GLY A 147 -4.44 11.76 3.59
N LEU A 148 -4.69 13.03 3.22
CA LEU A 148 -3.92 14.17 3.72
C LEU A 148 -4.26 14.49 5.18
N ALA A 149 -5.52 14.38 5.60
CA ALA A 149 -5.94 14.60 6.98
C ALA A 149 -5.17 13.65 7.93
N ILE A 150 -5.07 12.37 7.58
CA ILE A 150 -4.30 11.40 8.38
C ILE A 150 -2.80 11.75 8.42
N ARG A 151 -2.20 12.04 7.27
CA ARG A 151 -0.74 12.31 7.17
C ARG A 151 -0.30 13.61 7.83
N ARG A 152 -1.20 14.59 7.95
CA ARG A 152 -0.90 15.90 8.58
C ARG A 152 -1.01 15.87 10.10
N HIS A 153 -1.70 14.86 10.64
CA HIS A 153 -1.92 14.71 12.08
C HIS A 153 -1.46 13.32 12.56
N PRO A 154 -0.22 12.89 12.28
CA PRO A 154 0.23 11.51 12.53
C PRO A 154 0.17 11.11 14.01
N ASP A 155 0.14 12.08 14.92
CA ASP A 155 0.28 11.87 16.36
C ASP A 155 -1.03 12.08 17.14
N SER A 156 -2.15 12.44 16.48
CA SER A 156 -3.42 12.71 17.17
C SER A 156 -4.63 12.17 16.41
N VAL A 157 -5.29 11.17 17.01
CA VAL A 157 -6.56 10.62 16.51
C VAL A 157 -7.64 11.69 16.46
N GLU A 158 -7.70 12.56 17.47
CA GLU A 158 -8.70 13.64 17.53
C GLU A 158 -8.55 14.62 16.37
N GLU A 159 -7.32 15.08 16.12
CA GLU A 159 -7.05 16.01 15.02
C GLU A 159 -7.22 15.35 13.65
N MET A 160 -6.87 14.06 13.50
CA MET A 160 -7.20 13.29 12.30
C MET A 160 -8.71 13.28 12.05
N ARG A 161 -9.50 12.94 13.08
CA ARG A 161 -10.97 12.86 12.99
C ARG A 161 -11.57 14.21 12.62
N LYS A 162 -11.14 15.28 13.31
CA LYS A 162 -11.56 16.65 13.05
C LYS A 162 -11.25 17.07 11.62
N ALA A 163 -10.03 16.83 11.15
CA ALA A 163 -9.60 17.16 9.78
C ALA A 163 -10.35 16.33 8.72
N ILE A 164 -10.64 15.05 8.98
CA ILE A 164 -11.46 14.21 8.10
C ILE A 164 -12.87 14.80 7.99
N TRP A 165 -13.54 15.08 9.10
CA TRP A 165 -14.88 15.66 9.11
C TRP A 165 -14.93 17.08 8.54
N ALA A 166 -13.84 17.85 8.64
CA ALA A 166 -13.72 19.14 7.97
C ALA A 166 -13.96 19.01 6.47
N THR A 167 -13.49 17.94 5.82
CA THR A 167 -13.71 17.72 4.38
C THR A 167 -15.18 17.49 4.04
N TYR A 168 -15.90 16.72 4.87
CA TYR A 168 -17.33 16.46 4.70
C TYR A 168 -18.13 17.76 4.83
N TYR A 169 -17.93 18.49 5.93
CA TYR A 169 -18.64 19.74 6.20
C TYR A 169 -18.32 20.81 5.15
N HIS A 170 -17.05 20.93 4.75
CA HIS A 170 -16.63 21.86 3.71
C HIS A 170 -17.34 21.59 2.37
N LYS A 171 -17.56 20.32 1.99
CA LYS A 171 -18.28 19.96 0.75
C LYS A 171 -19.81 20.10 0.87
N SER A 172 -20.34 20.25 2.07
CA SER A 172 -21.75 20.59 2.34
C SER A 172 -22.00 22.10 2.53
N SER A 173 -20.93 22.90 2.50
CA SER A 173 -20.99 24.33 2.82
C SER A 173 -21.50 25.17 1.64
N SER A 174 -22.30 26.19 1.95
CA SER A 174 -22.83 27.17 0.99
C SER A 174 -22.81 28.57 1.59
N ASP A 175 -23.04 29.60 0.77
CA ASP A 175 -23.13 31.00 1.25
C ASP A 175 -24.22 31.16 2.32
N ASN A 176 -25.37 30.47 2.15
CA ASN A 176 -26.49 30.54 3.10
C ASN A 176 -26.28 29.67 4.35
N LYS A 177 -25.43 28.65 4.26
CA LYS A 177 -25.15 27.69 5.35
C LYS A 177 -23.66 27.35 5.36
N PRO A 178 -22.81 28.26 5.86
CA PRO A 178 -21.37 28.02 5.94
C PRO A 178 -21.07 26.92 6.97
N GLN A 179 -20.21 25.95 6.61
CA GLN A 179 -19.86 24.81 7.46
C GLN A 179 -18.34 24.61 7.50
N HIS A 180 -17.62 25.63 7.99
CA HIS A 180 -16.16 25.67 8.03
C HIS A 180 -15.57 25.52 9.45
N GLN A 181 -16.38 25.15 10.44
CA GLN A 181 -16.00 25.08 11.86
C GLN A 181 -14.82 24.15 12.17
N ASN A 182 -14.61 23.12 11.34
CA ASN A 182 -13.52 22.16 11.49
C ASN A 182 -12.33 22.46 10.57
N CYS A 183 -12.43 23.49 9.72
CA CYS A 183 -11.32 23.89 8.87
C CYS A 183 -10.22 24.54 9.72
N PRO A 184 -8.94 24.37 9.34
CA PRO A 184 -7.87 25.05 10.04
C PRO A 184 -8.05 26.57 9.91
N PRO A 185 -7.88 27.35 10.99
CA PRO A 185 -7.99 28.80 10.94
C PRO A 185 -6.74 29.44 10.33
N GLY A 186 -6.86 30.72 9.96
CA GLY A 186 -5.73 31.57 9.57
C GLY A 186 -5.44 31.63 8.07
N GLU A 187 -4.53 32.53 7.72
CA GLU A 187 -4.13 32.85 6.33
C GLU A 187 -3.43 31.68 5.62
N GLU A 188 -2.85 30.73 6.37
CA GLU A 188 -2.24 29.52 5.81
C GLU A 188 -3.25 28.37 5.63
N SER A 189 -4.53 28.60 5.91
CA SER A 189 -5.57 27.59 5.75
C SER A 189 -5.72 27.18 4.29
N TRP A 190 -5.97 25.89 4.05
CA TRP A 190 -6.41 25.44 2.73
C TRP A 190 -7.87 25.86 2.45
N CYS A 191 -8.64 26.21 3.48
CA CYS A 191 -10.01 26.66 3.36
C CYS A 191 -10.04 28.15 3.00
N LYS A 192 -10.54 28.48 1.80
CA LYS A 192 -10.65 29.87 1.34
C LYS A 192 -11.59 30.72 2.21
N TRP A 193 -12.62 30.12 2.81
CA TRP A 193 -13.51 30.82 3.72
C TRP A 193 -12.78 31.20 5.01
N SER A 194 -12.01 30.29 5.61
CA SER A 194 -11.22 30.57 6.82
C SER A 194 -10.10 31.59 6.56
N LYS A 195 -9.57 31.62 5.32
CA LYS A 195 -8.65 32.69 4.88
C LYS A 195 -9.34 34.04 4.83
N ALA A 196 -10.50 34.12 4.18
CA ALA A 196 -11.27 35.35 4.09
C ALA A 196 -11.72 35.86 5.47
N GLU A 197 -12.02 34.95 6.40
CA GLU A 197 -12.28 35.30 7.80
C GLU A 197 -11.05 35.93 8.47
N ALA A 198 -9.87 35.31 8.32
CA ALA A 198 -8.63 35.82 8.90
C ALA A 198 -8.19 37.17 8.29
N GLU A 199 -8.41 37.36 6.99
CA GLU A 199 -8.08 38.59 6.25
C GLU A 199 -9.14 39.70 6.43
N GLY A 200 -10.27 39.42 7.10
CA GLY A 200 -11.38 40.36 7.25
C GLY A 200 -12.18 40.62 5.96
N THR A 201 -12.05 39.76 4.96
CA THR A 201 -12.70 39.87 3.63
C THR A 201 -13.95 38.98 3.49
N LEU A 202 -14.49 38.47 4.59
CA LEU A 202 -15.63 37.54 4.59
C LEU A 202 -16.88 38.08 3.88
N ALA A 203 -17.12 39.39 3.97
CA ALA A 203 -18.29 40.04 3.38
C ALA A 203 -18.36 39.94 1.84
N SER A 204 -17.21 39.76 1.17
CA SER A 204 -17.12 39.59 -0.29
C SER A 204 -16.87 38.14 -0.70
N PHE A 205 -16.82 37.21 0.26
CA PHE A 205 -16.56 35.81 -0.02
C PHE A 205 -17.82 35.10 -0.55
N HIS A 206 -17.65 34.36 -1.63
CA HIS A 206 -18.68 33.48 -2.19
C HIS A 206 -18.12 32.09 -2.49
N HIS A 207 -18.92 31.06 -2.23
CA HIS A 207 -18.55 29.68 -2.56
C HIS A 207 -18.54 29.49 -4.08
N ALA A 208 -17.35 29.25 -4.63
CA ALA A 208 -17.17 29.06 -6.07
C ALA A 208 -17.83 27.79 -6.62
N ASN A 209 -18.00 26.76 -5.78
CA ASN A 209 -18.57 25.48 -6.17
C ASN A 209 -19.87 25.23 -5.41
N PRO A 210 -20.90 24.65 -6.07
CA PRO A 210 -22.12 24.24 -5.38
C PRO A 210 -21.81 23.12 -4.38
N PRO A 211 -22.50 23.09 -3.23
CA PRO A 211 -22.37 22.02 -2.25
C PRO A 211 -22.86 20.69 -2.83
N LEU A 212 -22.39 19.59 -2.25
CA LEU A 212 -23.00 18.28 -2.47
C LEU A 212 -24.47 18.31 -2.01
N THR A 213 -25.34 17.63 -2.76
CA THR A 213 -26.77 17.58 -2.40
C THR A 213 -26.98 16.78 -1.12
N ASP A 214 -28.04 17.08 -0.36
CA ASP A 214 -28.36 16.37 0.88
C ASP A 214 -28.44 14.85 0.66
N GLN A 215 -29.05 14.41 -0.45
CA GLN A 215 -29.07 13.00 -0.84
C GLN A 215 -27.66 12.36 -0.92
N VAL A 216 -26.68 13.06 -1.48
CA VAL A 216 -25.29 12.56 -1.57
C VAL A 216 -24.68 12.51 -0.17
N LEU A 217 -24.85 13.59 0.59
CA LEU A 217 -24.30 13.76 1.94
C LEU A 217 -24.83 12.68 2.90
N GLU A 218 -26.12 12.37 2.85
CA GLU A 218 -26.74 11.30 3.65
C GLU A 218 -26.15 9.93 3.31
N ILE A 219 -25.93 9.63 2.03
CA ILE A 219 -25.40 8.34 1.60
C ILE A 219 -23.92 8.17 1.97
N ILE A 220 -23.10 9.22 1.90
CA ILE A 220 -21.66 9.11 2.19
C ILE A 220 -21.34 9.30 3.68
N LYS A 221 -22.27 9.83 4.49
CA LYS A 221 -22.04 10.06 5.93
C LYS A 221 -21.64 8.79 6.71
N PRO A 222 -22.31 7.62 6.52
CA PRO A 222 -21.89 6.39 7.19
C PRO A 222 -20.47 5.94 6.81
N ILE A 223 -20.00 6.28 5.60
CA ILE A 223 -18.64 5.99 5.17
C ILE A 223 -17.63 6.85 5.96
N TYR A 224 -17.96 8.12 6.19
CA TYR A 224 -17.17 9.01 7.04
C TYR A 224 -17.15 8.55 8.49
N GLU A 225 -18.29 8.16 9.05
CA GLU A 225 -18.39 7.62 10.42
C GLU A 225 -17.49 6.40 10.60
N ASP A 226 -17.59 5.39 9.72
CA ASP A 226 -16.77 4.18 9.83
C ASP A 226 -15.27 4.45 9.60
N LEU A 227 -14.94 5.27 8.60
CA LEU A 227 -13.54 5.60 8.27
C LEU A 227 -12.92 6.69 9.15
N SER A 228 -13.63 7.16 10.18
CA SER A 228 -13.12 8.06 11.20
C SER A 228 -13.27 7.49 12.62
N SER A 229 -13.54 6.18 12.72
CA SER A 229 -13.57 5.44 13.99
C SER A 229 -12.23 5.44 14.70
N ASP A 230 -12.26 5.47 16.03
CA ASP A 230 -11.06 5.52 16.87
C ASP A 230 -10.18 4.28 16.65
N GLU A 231 -10.79 3.09 16.58
CA GLU A 231 -10.10 1.84 16.30
C GLU A 231 -9.29 1.89 14.99
N LEU A 232 -9.82 2.51 13.93
CA LEU A 232 -9.11 2.67 12.68
C LEU A 232 -8.01 3.73 12.78
N LEU A 233 -8.31 4.88 13.37
CA LEU A 233 -7.39 6.01 13.42
C LEU A 233 -6.21 5.77 14.38
N GLU A 234 -6.40 5.03 15.47
CA GLU A 234 -5.32 4.58 16.35
C GLU A 234 -4.28 3.72 15.60
N ARG A 235 -4.74 2.87 14.68
CA ARG A 235 -3.87 2.08 13.79
C ARG A 235 -3.21 2.94 12.71
N CYS A 236 -3.73 4.12 12.42
CA CYS A 236 -3.13 5.09 11.49
C CYS A 236 -2.08 6.01 12.14
N LEU A 237 -1.97 6.03 13.48
CA LEU A 237 -0.94 6.81 14.19
C LEU A 237 0.47 6.46 13.69
N GLY A 238 1.28 7.50 13.45
CA GLY A 238 2.59 7.44 12.80
C GLY A 238 2.54 7.58 11.27
N ALA A 239 1.34 7.59 10.67
CA ALA A 239 1.11 7.70 9.23
C ALA A 239 1.93 6.71 8.37
N GLU A 240 2.05 5.48 8.85
CA GLU A 240 2.90 4.43 8.28
C GLU A 240 2.46 4.01 6.86
N THR A 241 3.43 3.56 6.04
CA THR A 241 3.16 3.10 4.66
C THR A 241 3.94 1.84 4.31
N GLN A 242 3.35 0.99 3.46
CA GLN A 242 4.01 -0.21 2.91
C GLN A 242 4.80 0.04 1.62
N ASN A 243 4.98 1.30 1.20
CA ASN A 243 5.66 1.65 -0.06
C ASN A 243 7.06 1.03 -0.18
N ASN A 244 7.77 0.88 0.94
CA ASN A 244 9.08 0.22 0.96
C ASN A 244 8.99 -1.27 0.60
N ASN A 245 7.99 -1.98 1.12
CA ASN A 245 7.75 -3.39 0.83
C ASN A 245 7.33 -3.56 -0.63
N GLU A 246 6.42 -2.70 -1.11
CA GLU A 246 5.99 -2.68 -2.52
C GLU A 246 7.18 -2.40 -3.46
N SER A 247 8.05 -1.46 -3.09
CA SER A 247 9.25 -1.13 -3.87
C SER A 247 10.27 -2.26 -3.87
N LEU A 248 10.46 -2.97 -2.75
CA LEU A 248 11.32 -4.15 -2.70
C LEU A 248 10.77 -5.26 -3.59
N ASN A 249 9.48 -5.56 -3.46
CA ASN A 249 8.80 -6.55 -4.29
C ASN A 249 8.95 -6.21 -5.77
N SER A 250 8.72 -4.94 -6.15
CA SER A 250 8.95 -4.47 -7.53
C SER A 250 10.36 -4.74 -8.04
N LEU A 251 11.38 -4.66 -7.18
CA LEU A 251 12.77 -4.94 -7.54
C LEU A 251 13.03 -6.44 -7.68
N ILE A 252 12.47 -7.28 -6.80
CA ILE A 252 12.52 -8.75 -6.93
C ILE A 252 11.97 -9.16 -8.30
N TRP A 253 10.83 -8.59 -8.69
CA TRP A 253 10.18 -8.89 -9.98
C TRP A 253 10.97 -8.46 -11.22
N THR A 254 12.01 -7.62 -11.07
CA THR A 254 12.93 -7.34 -12.18
C THR A 254 13.89 -8.49 -12.47
N PHE A 255 14.19 -9.31 -11.46
CA PHE A 255 15.07 -10.48 -11.59
C PHE A 255 14.28 -11.78 -11.78
N ALA A 256 13.10 -11.88 -11.17
CA ALA A 256 12.21 -13.03 -11.23
C ALA A 256 10.81 -12.60 -11.69
N PRO A 257 10.54 -12.44 -12.99
CA PRO A 257 9.26 -11.90 -13.46
C PRO A 257 8.06 -12.77 -13.06
N LYS A 258 6.99 -12.15 -12.55
CA LYS A 258 5.79 -12.86 -12.06
C LYS A 258 5.07 -13.75 -13.09
N HIS A 259 5.22 -13.44 -14.37
CA HIS A 259 4.55 -14.15 -15.46
C HIS A 259 5.33 -15.38 -15.94
N LEU A 260 6.54 -15.60 -15.42
CA LEU A 260 7.38 -16.75 -15.73
C LEU A 260 7.45 -17.65 -14.51
N HIS A 261 7.28 -18.96 -14.74
CA HIS A 261 7.58 -19.93 -13.71
C HIS A 261 9.09 -19.99 -13.49
N VAL A 262 9.52 -19.73 -12.25
CA VAL A 262 10.91 -19.76 -11.82
C VAL A 262 11.04 -20.64 -10.58
N GLY A 263 12.11 -21.43 -10.50
CA GLY A 263 12.36 -22.30 -9.34
C GLY A 263 12.71 -21.50 -8.08
N VAL A 264 12.50 -22.09 -6.90
CA VAL A 264 12.70 -21.42 -5.59
C VAL A 264 14.10 -20.82 -5.44
N LYS A 265 15.14 -21.49 -5.95
CA LYS A 265 16.53 -21.01 -5.92
C LYS A 265 16.73 -19.73 -6.72
N VAL A 266 16.04 -19.58 -7.85
CA VAL A 266 16.08 -18.34 -8.65
C VAL A 266 15.39 -17.21 -7.89
N VAL A 267 14.24 -17.49 -7.25
CA VAL A 267 13.53 -16.50 -6.42
C VAL A 267 14.36 -16.09 -5.21
N GLU A 268 15.04 -17.03 -4.56
CA GLU A 268 15.95 -16.78 -3.44
C GLU A 268 17.10 -15.86 -3.85
N ILE A 269 17.80 -16.18 -4.95
CA ILE A 269 18.87 -15.33 -5.50
C ILE A 269 18.33 -13.94 -5.87
N ALA A 270 17.21 -13.87 -6.58
CA ALA A 270 16.55 -12.62 -6.96
C ALA A 270 16.22 -11.76 -5.73
N THR A 271 15.72 -12.40 -4.65
CA THR A 271 15.39 -11.74 -3.39
C THR A 271 16.63 -11.16 -2.73
N PHE A 272 17.70 -11.93 -2.60
CA PHE A 272 18.94 -11.44 -1.98
C PHE A 272 19.62 -10.33 -2.80
N LEU A 273 19.65 -10.43 -4.13
CA LEU A 273 20.14 -9.35 -4.99
C LEU A 273 19.29 -8.09 -4.85
N ALA A 274 17.96 -8.22 -4.80
CA ALA A 274 17.05 -7.10 -4.57
C ALA A 274 17.28 -6.45 -3.20
N VAL A 275 17.44 -7.24 -2.13
CA VAL A 275 17.73 -6.74 -0.78
C VAL A 275 19.05 -5.94 -0.75
N ILE A 276 20.10 -6.47 -1.39
CA ILE A 276 21.40 -5.79 -1.52
C ILE A 276 21.23 -4.43 -2.21
N ILE A 277 20.57 -4.43 -3.37
CA ILE A 277 20.37 -3.21 -4.18
C ILE A 277 19.50 -2.20 -3.44
N PHE A 278 18.44 -2.66 -2.78
CA PHE A 278 17.54 -1.82 -2.01
C PHE A 278 18.31 -1.11 -0.89
N ASN A 279 19.10 -1.86 -0.12
CA ASN A 279 19.80 -1.35 1.05
C ASN A 279 21.05 -0.52 0.74
N LYS A 280 21.79 -0.86 -0.31
CA LYS A 280 23.15 -0.36 -0.55
C LYS A 280 23.40 0.11 -1.99
N GLY A 281 22.42 -0.01 -2.88
CA GLY A 281 22.59 0.31 -4.30
C GLY A 281 23.35 -0.78 -5.07
N PHE A 282 23.83 -0.45 -6.27
CA PHE A 282 24.42 -1.40 -7.21
C PHE A 282 25.88 -1.77 -6.92
N MET A 283 26.62 -0.97 -6.15
CA MET A 283 28.04 -1.23 -5.89
C MET A 283 28.33 -2.62 -5.29
N PRO A 284 27.59 -3.12 -4.29
CA PRO A 284 27.85 -4.44 -3.75
C PRO A 284 27.57 -5.60 -4.71
N ILE A 285 26.82 -5.37 -5.81
CA ILE A 285 26.64 -6.38 -6.85
C ILE A 285 27.98 -6.69 -7.52
N LEU A 286 28.86 -5.70 -7.67
CA LEU A 286 30.22 -5.93 -8.18
C LEU A 286 31.03 -6.83 -7.24
N LYS A 287 30.81 -6.70 -5.92
CA LYS A 287 31.44 -7.60 -4.93
C LYS A 287 30.91 -9.03 -5.08
N VAL A 288 29.60 -9.20 -5.28
CA VAL A 288 29.00 -10.53 -5.55
C VAL A 288 29.62 -11.15 -6.81
N MET A 289 29.68 -10.39 -7.90
CA MET A 289 30.30 -10.84 -9.16
C MET A 289 31.77 -11.22 -8.98
N ASN A 290 32.55 -10.42 -8.24
CA ASN A 290 33.94 -10.73 -7.92
C ASN A 290 34.10 -12.05 -7.14
N VAL A 291 33.24 -12.28 -6.14
CA VAL A 291 33.22 -13.55 -5.39
C VAL A 291 32.87 -14.75 -6.29
N MET A 292 32.05 -14.53 -7.32
CA MET A 292 31.74 -15.54 -8.34
C MET A 292 32.86 -15.71 -9.39
N GLY A 293 34.02 -15.06 -9.22
CA GLY A 293 35.16 -15.15 -10.13
C GLY A 293 35.08 -14.23 -11.35
N VAL A 294 34.16 -13.28 -11.38
CA VAL A 294 34.07 -12.29 -12.47
C VAL A 294 35.06 -11.15 -12.22
N ASN A 295 35.98 -10.95 -13.16
CA ASN A 295 36.91 -9.82 -13.11
C ASN A 295 36.17 -8.49 -13.33
N ILE A 296 36.17 -7.64 -12.30
CA ILE A 296 35.49 -6.35 -12.32
C ILE A 296 36.40 -5.27 -12.92
N GLY A 297 36.13 -4.89 -14.16
CA GLY A 297 36.80 -3.77 -14.82
C GLY A 297 36.23 -2.40 -14.42
N GLN A 298 36.96 -1.34 -14.76
CA GLN A 298 36.57 0.05 -14.51
C GLN A 298 35.19 0.40 -15.07
N GLN A 299 34.83 -0.13 -16.24
CA GLN A 299 33.52 0.11 -16.87
C GLN A 299 32.34 -0.39 -16.02
N ALA A 300 32.50 -1.54 -15.36
CA ALA A 300 31.47 -2.08 -14.47
C ALA A 300 31.30 -1.20 -13.22
N MET A 301 32.41 -0.65 -12.68
CA MET A 301 32.38 0.32 -11.58
C MET A 301 31.69 1.62 -12.00
N MET A 302 32.04 2.18 -13.17
CA MET A 302 31.40 3.38 -13.71
C MET A 302 29.90 3.16 -13.93
N TYR A 303 29.51 2.01 -14.47
CA TYR A 303 28.10 1.66 -14.66
C TYR A 303 27.34 1.58 -13.33
N ALA A 304 27.91 0.91 -12.32
CA ALA A 304 27.28 0.80 -11.01
C ALA A 304 27.11 2.16 -10.31
N ASN A 305 28.10 3.05 -10.44
CA ASN A 305 28.04 4.42 -9.93
C ASN A 305 26.95 5.23 -10.66
N SER A 306 26.96 5.24 -11.99
CA SER A 306 25.95 5.95 -12.80
C SER A 306 24.53 5.46 -12.48
N ARG A 307 24.34 4.15 -12.30
CA ARG A 307 23.03 3.59 -11.93
C ARG A 307 22.59 3.98 -10.52
N ASN A 308 23.53 4.09 -9.59
CA ASN A 308 23.27 4.60 -8.24
C ASN A 308 22.89 6.09 -8.25
N GLU A 309 23.62 6.91 -8.99
CA GLU A 309 23.31 8.33 -9.17
C GLU A 309 21.91 8.50 -9.78
N ALA A 310 21.62 7.81 -10.89
CA ALA A 310 20.31 7.85 -11.52
C ALA A 310 19.17 7.41 -10.59
N ARG A 311 19.42 6.45 -9.69
CA ARG A 311 18.46 6.02 -8.67
C ARG A 311 18.21 7.13 -7.65
N ILE A 312 19.26 7.80 -7.17
CA ILE A 312 19.17 8.91 -6.21
C ILE A 312 18.44 10.09 -6.86
N THR A 313 18.87 10.53 -8.04
CA THR A 313 18.22 11.61 -8.78
C THR A 313 16.76 11.32 -9.07
N ARG A 314 16.41 10.07 -9.43
CA ARG A 314 15.01 9.68 -9.62
C ARG A 314 14.21 9.76 -8.32
N SER A 315 14.80 9.37 -7.19
CA SER A 315 14.17 9.46 -5.88
C SER A 315 13.90 10.91 -5.50
N GLU A 316 14.91 11.78 -5.64
CA GLU A 316 14.82 13.23 -5.38
C GLU A 316 13.79 13.89 -6.30
N ARG A 317 13.83 13.57 -7.60
CA ARG A 317 12.81 14.07 -8.53
C ARG A 317 11.41 13.64 -8.09
N ARG A 318 11.22 12.39 -7.67
CA ARG A 318 9.90 11.87 -7.27
C ARG A 318 9.39 12.46 -5.95
N SER A 319 10.27 12.94 -5.08
CA SER A 319 9.91 13.64 -3.84
C SER A 319 9.56 15.11 -4.06
N THR A 320 9.95 15.72 -5.18
CA THR A 320 9.53 17.09 -5.52
C THR A 320 8.01 17.23 -5.63
N ASN A 321 7.46 18.35 -5.12
CA ASN A 321 6.04 18.66 -5.21
C ASN A 321 5.56 18.71 -6.66
N PHE A 322 6.33 19.31 -7.57
CA PHE A 322 6.02 19.35 -9.00
C PHE A 322 5.76 17.95 -9.61
N SER A 323 6.58 16.95 -9.24
CA SER A 323 6.38 15.59 -9.73
C SER A 323 5.21 14.87 -9.06
N ARG A 324 4.80 15.28 -7.85
CA ARG A 324 3.57 14.79 -7.20
C ARG A 324 2.36 15.38 -7.91
N ASP A 325 2.36 16.68 -8.17
CA ASP A 325 1.26 17.41 -8.81
C ASP A 325 1.01 16.94 -10.24
N GLN A 326 2.07 16.74 -11.05
CA GLN A 326 1.92 16.15 -12.38
C GLN A 326 1.28 14.75 -12.36
N ARG A 327 1.56 13.93 -11.33
CA ARG A 327 0.94 12.60 -11.21
C ARG A 327 -0.53 12.70 -10.82
N MET A 328 -0.90 13.70 -10.01
CA MET A 328 -2.30 13.96 -9.66
C MET A 328 -3.07 14.42 -10.90
N ASN A 329 -2.56 15.42 -11.63
CA ASN A 329 -3.21 15.94 -12.83
C ASN A 329 -3.46 14.86 -13.90
N ARG A 330 -2.46 14.00 -14.17
CA ARG A 330 -2.65 12.89 -15.12
C ARG A 330 -3.69 11.86 -14.68
N ARG A 331 -3.84 11.65 -13.37
CA ARG A 331 -4.90 10.77 -12.84
C ARG A 331 -6.26 11.43 -12.97
N GLU A 332 -6.35 12.73 -12.71
CA GLU A 332 -7.58 13.52 -12.89
C GLU A 332 -8.03 13.53 -14.35
N GLU A 333 -7.12 13.76 -15.30
CA GLU A 333 -7.41 13.70 -16.75
C GLU A 333 -7.98 12.34 -17.16
N ARG A 334 -7.37 11.24 -16.70
CA ARG A 334 -7.88 9.89 -16.97
C ARG A 334 -9.24 9.65 -16.32
N SER A 335 -9.46 10.15 -15.12
CA SER A 335 -10.73 10.00 -14.42
C SER A 335 -11.85 10.77 -15.13
N ALA A 336 -11.56 11.98 -15.61
CA ALA A 336 -12.51 12.79 -16.39
C ALA A 336 -12.86 12.11 -17.71
N LEU A 337 -11.88 11.47 -18.35
CA LEU A 337 -12.10 10.68 -19.56
C LEU A 337 -12.94 9.42 -19.29
N GLN A 338 -12.73 8.75 -18.15
CA GLN A 338 -13.53 7.59 -17.75
C GLN A 338 -14.99 7.98 -17.48
N ASP A 339 -15.22 9.09 -16.76
CA ASP A 339 -16.57 9.66 -16.54
C ASP A 339 -17.26 10.00 -17.88
N PHE A 340 -16.50 10.35 -18.92
CA PHE A 340 -17.01 10.58 -20.28
C PHE A 340 -17.43 9.26 -20.95
N TYR A 341 -16.59 8.22 -20.91
CA TYR A 341 -16.91 6.90 -21.48
C TYR A 341 -18.11 6.24 -20.79
N GLU A 342 -18.18 6.24 -19.46
CA GLU A 342 -19.31 5.66 -18.70
C GLU A 342 -20.66 6.31 -19.06
N GLN A 343 -20.65 7.56 -19.55
CA GLN A 343 -21.84 8.26 -19.98
C GLN A 343 -22.24 7.95 -21.43
N GLU A 344 -21.27 7.82 -22.35
CA GLU A 344 -21.57 7.43 -23.73
C GLU A 344 -22.04 5.98 -23.82
N GLU A 345 -21.46 5.09 -23.02
CA GLU A 345 -21.69 3.64 -23.10
C GLU A 345 -22.96 3.18 -22.36
N GLY A 346 -23.47 3.98 -21.41
CA GLY A 346 -24.62 3.62 -20.58
C GLY A 346 -24.32 2.46 -19.60
N PRO A 347 -25.34 1.88 -18.93
CA PRO A 347 -25.13 0.79 -17.98
C PRO A 347 -24.67 -0.49 -18.70
N LEU A 348 -23.37 -0.77 -18.65
CA LEU A 348 -22.78 -2.02 -19.11
C LEU A 348 -22.88 -3.12 -18.03
N TYR A 349 -23.01 -4.38 -18.47
CA TYR A 349 -22.94 -5.55 -17.58
C TYR A 349 -21.61 -5.55 -16.83
N GLY A 350 -21.68 -5.66 -15.50
CA GLY A 350 -20.49 -5.88 -14.68
C GLY A 350 -19.87 -7.25 -14.98
N PRO A 351 -18.56 -7.44 -14.72
CA PRO A 351 -17.96 -8.77 -14.76
C PRO A 351 -18.75 -9.69 -13.82
N GLY A 352 -19.30 -10.77 -14.37
CA GLY A 352 -20.06 -11.79 -13.67
C GLY A 352 -19.22 -12.65 -12.74
#